data_AF-A0A1E7HIZ7-F1
#
_entry.id   AF-A0A1E7HIZ7-F1
#
_cell.length_a   1.000
_cell.length_b   1.000
_cell.length_c   1.000
_cell.angle_alpha   90.00
_cell.angle_beta   90.00
_cell.angle_gamma   90.00
#
_symmetry.space_group_name_H-M   'P 1'
#
loop_
_entity.id
_entity.type
_entity.pdbx_description
1 polymer ?
#
loop_
_entity_poly.entity_id
_entity_poly.type
_entity_poly.pdbx_seq_one_letter_code
_entity_poly.pdbx_strand_id
1 'polypeptide(L)'
;MGYVAGRNSTFDAMCRLLGVVNIAAAKGIDYFKQVDYETLLQWNPDMIIVPAESAFDRQLYESQILASAKAIQQRNIRKIPSVYLLSASQYLVASTNYLAGLIYE
;
A
#
# COMPACT_ATOMS: atom_id res chain seq x y z
N MET A 1 -4.45 13.33 3.74
CA MET A 1 -5.39 12.19 3.67
C MET A 1 -4.98 11.30 2.51
N GLY A 2 -4.99 9.98 2.69
CA GLY A 2 -4.52 9.03 1.67
C GLY A 2 -5.66 8.32 0.94
N TYR A 3 -5.41 7.94 -0.30
CA TYR A 3 -6.25 7.01 -1.06
C TYR A 3 -5.65 5.61 -1.00
N VAL A 4 -6.50 4.59 -0.88
CA VAL A 4 -6.12 3.19 -1.03
C VAL A 4 -6.63 2.64 -2.35
N ALA A 5 -5.86 1.75 -2.95
CA ALA A 5 -6.24 1.02 -4.16
C ALA A 5 -6.89 -0.32 -3.77
N GLY A 6 -8.16 -0.51 -4.10
CA GLY A 6 -8.93 -1.73 -3.87
C GLY A 6 -9.02 -2.62 -5.11
N ARG A 7 -10.07 -3.44 -5.19
CA ARG A 7 -10.38 -4.31 -6.34
C ARG A 7 -10.45 -3.51 -7.64
N ASN A 8 -10.25 -4.19 -8.76
CA ASN A 8 -10.26 -3.57 -10.09
C ASN A 8 -9.21 -2.46 -10.29
N SER A 9 -8.17 -2.44 -9.45
CA SER A 9 -6.97 -1.61 -9.63
C SER A 9 -5.80 -2.46 -10.09
N THR A 10 -4.82 -1.83 -10.76
CA THR A 10 -3.59 -2.53 -11.13
C THR A 10 -2.80 -2.97 -9.89
N PHE A 11 -2.82 -2.19 -8.82
CA PHE A 11 -2.17 -2.56 -7.56
C PHE A 11 -2.74 -3.87 -6.99
N ASP A 12 -4.07 -4.02 -6.97
CA ASP A 12 -4.71 -5.27 -6.57
C ASP A 12 -4.33 -6.45 -7.47
N ALA A 13 -4.24 -6.24 -8.79
CA ALA A 13 -3.76 -7.28 -9.70
C ALA A 13 -2.32 -7.70 -9.40
N MET A 14 -1.41 -6.75 -9.10
CA MET A 14 -0.05 -7.05 -8.68
C MET A 14 -0.03 -7.84 -7.36
N CYS A 15 -0.80 -7.42 -6.35
CA CYS A 15 -0.92 -8.14 -5.08
C CYS A 15 -1.37 -9.59 -5.28
N ARG A 16 -2.40 -9.82 -6.11
CA ARG A 16 -2.90 -11.15 -6.43
C ARG A 16 -1.87 -12.02 -7.13
N LEU A 17 -1.13 -11.47 -8.11
CA LEU A 17 -0.04 -12.19 -8.78
C LEU A 17 1.09 -12.59 -7.82
N LEU A 18 1.36 -11.74 -6.84
CA LEU A 18 2.37 -11.99 -5.82
C LEU A 18 1.87 -12.87 -4.67
N GLY A 19 0.59 -13.27 -4.64
CA GLY A 19 0.04 -14.10 -3.57
C GLY A 19 -0.12 -13.37 -2.22
N VAL A 20 -0.16 -12.03 -2.21
CA VAL A 20 -0.36 -11.24 -1.01
C VAL A 20 -1.77 -10.66 -0.93
N VAL A 21 -2.24 -10.40 0.28
CA VAL A 21 -3.57 -9.82 0.52
C VAL A 21 -3.51 -8.30 0.45
N ASN A 22 -4.20 -7.71 -0.53
CA ASN A 22 -4.54 -6.30 -0.50
C ASN A 22 -5.73 -6.09 0.46
N ILE A 23 -5.46 -5.52 1.65
CA ILE A 23 -6.50 -5.36 2.68
C ILE A 23 -7.66 -4.47 2.22
N ALA A 24 -7.42 -3.45 1.38
CA ALA A 24 -8.50 -2.60 0.85
C ALA A 24 -9.45 -3.41 -0.05
N ALA A 25 -8.91 -4.27 -0.91
CA ALA A 25 -9.69 -5.17 -1.74
C ALA A 25 -10.45 -6.21 -0.89
N ALA A 26 -9.79 -6.79 0.12
CA ALA A 26 -10.40 -7.76 1.05
C ALA A 26 -11.55 -7.15 1.87
N LYS A 27 -11.53 -5.83 2.10
CA LYS A 27 -12.60 -5.06 2.76
C LYS A 27 -13.65 -4.52 1.80
N GLY A 28 -13.63 -4.95 0.54
CA GLY A 28 -14.66 -4.63 -0.46
C GLY A 28 -14.53 -3.24 -1.09
N ILE A 29 -13.37 -2.59 -1.00
CA ILE A 29 -13.11 -1.35 -1.74
C ILE A 29 -12.94 -1.68 -3.22
N ASP A 30 -13.62 -0.93 -4.08
CA ASP A 30 -13.41 -0.91 -5.52
C ASP A 30 -12.63 0.34 -5.94
N TYR A 31 -11.75 0.20 -6.93
CA TYR A 31 -10.92 1.27 -7.49
C TYR A 31 -10.10 2.01 -6.43
N PHE A 32 -10.28 3.33 -6.31
CA PHE A 32 -9.58 4.16 -5.33
C PHE A 32 -10.59 4.78 -4.38
N LYS A 33 -10.33 4.66 -3.09
CA LYS A 33 -11.16 5.29 -2.07
C LYS A 33 -10.29 5.96 -1.02
N GLN A 34 -10.74 7.10 -0.56
CA GLN A 34 -10.14 7.77 0.58
C GLN A 34 -10.51 7.02 1.87
N VAL A 35 -9.53 6.81 2.73
CA VAL A 35 -9.71 6.21 4.05
C VAL A 35 -9.06 7.10 5.10
N ASP A 36 -9.65 7.15 6.29
CA ASP A 36 -9.09 7.83 7.45
C ASP A 36 -8.10 6.93 8.21
N TYR A 37 -7.44 7.49 9.22
CA TYR A 37 -6.42 6.77 9.99
C TYR A 37 -7.04 5.74 10.93
N GLU A 38 -8.25 5.97 11.40
CA GLU A 38 -9.03 5.04 12.21
C GLU A 38 -9.36 3.77 11.43
N THR A 39 -9.80 3.90 10.17
CA THR A 39 -10.04 2.77 9.27
C THR A 39 -8.74 2.03 8.98
N LEU A 40 -7.65 2.75 8.68
CA LEU A 40 -6.34 2.14 8.45
C LEU A 40 -5.84 1.37 9.69
N LEU A 41 -6.03 1.94 10.89
CA LEU A 41 -5.70 1.29 12.15
C LEU A 41 -6.55 0.05 12.40
N GLN A 42 -7.85 0.11 12.11
CA GLN A 42 -8.76 -1.03 12.26
C GLN A 42 -8.40 -2.17 11.30
N TRP A 43 -7.97 -1.84 10.07
CA TRP A 43 -7.51 -2.82 9.10
C TRP A 43 -6.15 -3.41 9.44
N ASN A 44 -5.31 -2.63 10.13
CA ASN A 44 -4.03 -3.02 10.73
C ASN A 44 -3.12 -3.85 9.81
N PRO A 45 -2.73 -3.34 8.63
CA PRO A 45 -1.91 -4.11 7.70
C PRO A 45 -0.50 -4.37 8.25
N ASP A 46 0.13 -5.45 7.79
CA ASP A 46 1.52 -5.80 8.11
C ASP A 46 2.55 -4.86 7.46
N MET A 47 2.18 -4.29 6.31
CA MET A 47 3.03 -3.40 5.50
C MET A 47 2.17 -2.33 4.84
N ILE A 48 2.71 -1.12 4.70
CA ILE A 48 2.08 -0.04 3.92
C ILE A 48 3.01 0.33 2.77
N ILE A 49 2.47 0.36 1.55
CA ILE A 49 3.18 0.79 0.34
C ILE A 49 2.80 2.24 0.03
N VAL A 50 3.79 3.12 -0.13
CA VAL A 50 3.56 4.53 -0.48
C VAL A 50 4.43 4.96 -1.67
N PRO A 51 4.02 5.99 -2.43
CA PRO A 51 4.87 6.56 -3.47
C PRO A 51 6.18 7.09 -2.91
N ALA A 52 7.31 6.79 -3.55
CA ALA A 52 8.64 7.16 -3.07
C ALA A 52 8.86 8.68 -3.03
N GLU A 53 8.26 9.38 -3.98
CA GLU A 53 8.32 10.83 -4.15
C GLU A 53 7.47 11.58 -3.11
N SER A 54 6.68 10.85 -2.32
CA SER A 54 5.84 11.40 -1.27
C SER A 54 6.55 11.42 0.08
N ALA A 55 6.21 12.41 0.90
CA ALA A 55 6.55 12.45 2.34
C ALA A 55 5.48 11.76 3.21
N PHE A 56 4.53 11.04 2.61
CA PHE A 56 3.39 10.46 3.32
C PHE A 56 3.78 9.41 4.35
N ASP A 57 4.89 8.68 4.13
CA ASP A 57 5.47 7.79 5.14
C ASP A 57 5.76 8.51 6.47
N ARG A 58 6.33 9.71 6.42
CA ARG A 58 6.62 10.51 7.62
C ARG A 58 5.33 10.88 8.34
N GLN A 59 4.31 11.29 7.60
CA GLN A 59 3.00 11.60 8.18
C GLN A 59 2.36 10.39 8.85
N LEU A 60 2.56 9.17 8.32
CA LEU A 60 2.07 7.94 8.92
C LEU A 60 2.86 7.57 10.19
N TYR A 61 4.19 7.73 10.18
CA TYR A 61 5.04 7.47 11.35
C TYR A 61 4.83 8.48 12.49
N GLU A 62 4.55 9.74 12.18
CA GLU A 62 4.31 10.82 13.16
C GLU A 62 2.88 10.83 13.71
N SER A 63 1.97 10.02 13.12
CA SER A 63 0.58 9.97 13.54
C SER A 63 0.41 9.23 14.87
N GLN A 64 -0.07 9.95 15.89
CA GLN A 64 -0.37 9.35 17.20
C GLN A 64 -1.50 8.32 17.13
N ILE A 65 -2.47 8.49 16.21
CA ILE A 65 -3.56 7.53 15.99
C ILE A 65 -2.99 6.19 15.49
N LEU A 66 -1.96 6.23 14.64
CA LEU A 66 -1.37 5.03 14.04
C LEU A 66 -0.22 4.43 14.87
N ALA A 67 0.12 5.00 16.03
CA ALA A 67 1.26 4.57 16.84
C ALA A 67 1.21 3.09 17.26
N SER A 68 0.01 2.51 17.37
CA SER A 68 -0.21 1.10 17.68
C SER A 68 -0.41 0.20 16.45
N ALA A 69 -0.43 0.76 15.24
CA ALA A 69 -0.60 -0.02 14.02
C ALA A 69 0.66 -0.86 13.74
N LYS A 70 0.46 -2.10 13.29
CA LYS A 70 1.53 -3.09 13.11
C LYS A 70 2.62 -2.60 12.16
N ALA A 71 2.26 -2.09 10.99
CA ALA A 71 3.21 -1.53 10.03
C ALA A 71 4.03 -0.35 10.60
N ILE A 72 3.48 0.42 11.54
CA ILE A 72 4.20 1.54 12.18
C ILE A 72 5.18 1.03 13.23
N GLN A 73 4.72 0.17 14.14
CA GLN A 73 5.55 -0.42 15.19
C GLN A 73 6.73 -1.22 14.62
N GLN A 74 6.50 -1.93 13.51
CA GLN A 74 7.51 -2.73 12.83
C GLN A 74 8.37 -1.93 11.85
N ARG A 75 8.15 -0.61 11.72
CA ARG A 75 8.81 0.25 10.72
C ARG A 75 8.73 -0.31 9.29
N ASN A 76 7.57 -0.85 8.94
CA ASN A 76 7.33 -1.56 7.68
C ASN A 76 6.46 -0.74 6.70
N ILE A 77 6.77 0.54 6.56
CA ILE A 77 6.30 1.35 5.42
C ILE A 77 7.37 1.26 4.33
N ARG A 78 7.02 0.72 3.16
CA ARG A 78 7.93 0.59 2.01
C ARG A 78 7.57 1.63 0.94
N LYS A 79 8.61 2.19 0.33
CA LYS A 79 8.49 3.18 -0.75
C LYS A 79 8.69 2.50 -2.09
N ILE A 80 7.88 2.91 -3.06
CA ILE A 80 7.98 2.45 -4.45
C ILE A 80 7.88 3.67 -5.37
N PRO A 81 8.75 3.80 -6.40
CA PRO A 81 8.62 4.87 -7.38
C PRO A 81 7.21 4.94 -7.96
N SER A 82 6.64 6.15 -8.05
CA SER A 82 5.24 6.34 -8.49
C SER A 82 4.95 5.67 -9.84
N VAL A 83 5.94 5.67 -10.74
CA VAL A 83 5.85 5.03 -12.06
C VAL A 83 5.54 3.53 -11.98
N TYR A 84 5.98 2.84 -10.92
CA TYR A 84 5.71 1.42 -10.69
C TYR A 84 4.45 1.19 -9.86
N LEU A 85 4.14 2.08 -8.91
CA LEU A 85 2.95 1.95 -8.08
C LEU A 85 1.65 2.18 -8.84
N LEU A 86 1.64 3.17 -9.74
CA LEU A 86 0.46 3.60 -10.48
C LEU A 86 0.40 3.01 -11.91
N SER A 87 1.34 2.14 -12.28
CA SER A 87 1.49 1.69 -13.66
C SER A 87 0.23 0.97 -14.15
N ALA A 88 -0.33 1.46 -15.25
CA ALA A 88 -1.20 0.70 -16.15
C ALA A 88 -0.54 0.61 -17.54
N SER A 89 0.79 0.46 -17.57
CA SER A 89 1.59 0.56 -18.79
C SER A 89 2.46 -0.68 -19.03
N GLN A 90 3.35 -0.62 -20.04
CA GLN A 90 4.34 -1.67 -20.35
C GLN A 90 5.23 -2.07 -19.18
N TYR A 91 5.24 -1.29 -18.09
CA TYR A 91 6.02 -1.57 -16.90
C TYR A 91 5.34 -2.54 -15.92
N LEU A 92 4.17 -3.11 -16.21
CA LEU A 92 3.47 -3.96 -15.23
C LEU A 92 4.32 -5.11 -14.69
N VAL A 93 5.08 -5.80 -15.55
CA VAL A 93 5.99 -6.88 -15.14
C VAL A 93 7.11 -6.33 -14.25
N ALA A 94 7.75 -5.22 -14.66
CA ALA A 94 8.78 -4.58 -13.87
C ALA A 94 8.26 -4.08 -12.52
N SER A 95 7.05 -3.53 -12.50
CA SER A 95 6.35 -3.04 -11.31
C SER A 95 6.05 -4.18 -10.34
N THR A 96 5.57 -5.31 -10.87
CA THR A 96 5.29 -6.52 -10.08
C THR A 96 6.57 -7.08 -9.47
N ASN A 97 7.66 -7.17 -10.25
CA ASN A 97 8.96 -7.62 -9.75
C ASN A 97 9.53 -6.67 -8.68
N TYR A 98 9.42 -5.35 -8.90
CA TYR A 98 9.86 -4.37 -7.93
C TYR A 98 9.08 -4.49 -6.62
N LEU A 99 7.75 -4.60 -6.71
CA LEU A 99 6.90 -4.81 -5.55
C LEU A 99 7.22 -6.14 -4.85
N ALA A 100 7.53 -7.21 -5.59
CA ALA A 100 7.97 -8.48 -5.02
C ALA A 100 9.25 -8.32 -4.18
N GLY A 101 10.24 -7.58 -4.69
CA GLY A 101 11.46 -7.28 -3.96
C GLY A 101 11.21 -6.54 -2.64
N LEU A 102 10.23 -5.62 -2.61
CA LEU A 102 9.85 -4.95 -1.36
C LEU A 102 9.13 -5.85 -0.36
N ILE A 103 8.38 -6.85 -0.85
CA ILE A 103 7.51 -7.70 -0.02
C ILE A 103 8.30 -8.88 0.59
N TYR A 104 9.24 -9.45 -0.17
CA TYR A 104 9.91 -10.71 0.18
C TYR A 104 11.34 -10.54 0.70
N GLU A 105 11.83 -9.32 0.85
CA GLU A 105 13.07 -8.97 1.57
C GLU A 105 12.86 -8.86 3.08
#